data_AF-B8MFH1-F1
#
_entry.id   AF-B8MFH1-F1
#
_cell.length_a   1.000
_cell.length_b   1.000
_cell.length_c   1.000
_cell.angle_alpha   90.00
_cell.angle_beta   90.00
_cell.angle_gamma   90.00
#
_symmetry.space_group_name_H-M   'P 1'
#
loop_
_entity.id
_entity.type
_entity.pdbx_description
1 polymer ?
#
loop_
_entity_poly.entity_id
_entity_poly.type
_entity_poly.pdbx_seq_one_letter_code
_entity_poly.pdbx_strand_id
1 'polypeptide(L)'
;MGSHDTMRDGTLHHKTQGEVTTLRFLRRETNIPVPEVIAFDDSCNNEIGFEWILMELMPGVSAYKRWRTSTTFQKVALVQNIAELQAQLFFHTFSGIRPLTVGDEDQQKVHPGEMIRTAAKEEAEDEWDEEEAAYTLELAHRLVDLLPKIFPSLQSPPERSVMLHEDLLLKPQSLMGSVREEELKRQDYGNESDDEEYELRGNEDDDLDNEGKCELYSVNLMEYENPQLRRVCRAHMRKLRPDWDTEIEQNALKHDFIGAVFRCGNGITLQKIDQRVEAIEKGQFLRLRDILEAGLRV
;
A
#
# COMPACT_ATOMS: atom_id res chain seq x y z
N MET A 1 9.47 -46.85 1.97
CA MET A 1 8.97 -46.39 0.66
C MET A 1 7.45 -46.35 0.76
N GLY A 2 6.75 -45.25 0.93
CA GLY A 2 7.10 -43.84 0.99
C GLY A 2 5.74 -43.14 1.15
N SER A 3 5.31 -42.96 2.39
CA SER A 3 4.10 -42.19 2.73
C SER A 3 4.54 -40.76 2.97
N HIS A 4 4.62 -39.97 1.91
CA HIS A 4 5.14 -38.60 1.97
C HIS A 4 4.42 -37.71 0.95
N ASP A 5 3.08 -37.79 0.85
CA ASP A 5 2.37 -36.96 -0.14
C ASP A 5 0.92 -36.58 0.22
N THR A 6 0.63 -36.34 1.50
CA THR A 6 -0.70 -35.87 1.95
C THR A 6 -0.66 -34.59 2.82
N MET A 7 0.47 -33.87 2.86
CA MET A 7 0.61 -32.63 3.66
C MET A 7 1.02 -31.41 2.81
N ARG A 8 0.53 -31.26 1.58
CA ARG A 8 0.79 -30.06 0.76
C ARG A 8 -0.45 -29.34 0.21
N ASP A 9 -1.66 -29.86 0.41
CA ASP A 9 -2.85 -29.41 -0.34
C ASP A 9 -3.88 -28.62 0.49
N GLY A 10 -3.56 -28.19 1.72
CA GLY A 10 -4.56 -27.61 2.63
C GLY A 10 -4.46 -26.11 2.92
N THR A 11 -3.33 -25.45 2.60
CA THR A 11 -2.97 -24.20 3.30
C THR A 11 -2.66 -23.02 2.39
N LEU A 12 -2.70 -23.17 1.06
CA LEU A 12 -2.40 -22.09 0.10
C LEU A 12 -3.61 -21.57 -0.71
N HIS A 13 -4.80 -22.17 -0.58
CA HIS A 13 -5.96 -21.94 -1.47
C HIS A 13 -6.78 -20.66 -1.21
N HIS A 14 -6.25 -19.68 -0.48
CA HIS A 14 -7.07 -18.57 0.06
C HIS A 14 -6.82 -17.20 -0.60
N LYS A 15 -5.81 -17.05 -1.47
CA LYS A 15 -5.50 -15.75 -2.09
C LYS A 15 -6.49 -15.39 -3.21
N THR A 16 -6.59 -16.23 -4.24
CA THR A 16 -7.58 -16.05 -5.33
C THR A 16 -8.99 -15.96 -4.79
N GLN A 17 -9.37 -16.84 -3.86
CA GLN A 17 -10.69 -16.82 -3.25
C GLN A 17 -10.95 -15.52 -2.47
N GLY A 18 -9.95 -15.02 -1.74
CA GLY A 18 -10.03 -13.76 -1.01
C GLY A 18 -10.17 -12.54 -1.93
N GLU A 19 -9.47 -12.53 -3.05
CA GLU A 19 -9.58 -11.49 -4.09
C GLU A 19 -10.99 -11.47 -4.71
N VAL A 20 -11.48 -12.63 -5.17
CA VAL A 20 -12.83 -12.76 -5.74
C VAL A 20 -13.90 -12.34 -4.75
N THR A 21 -13.78 -12.76 -3.49
CA THR A 21 -14.73 -12.39 -2.44
C THR A 21 -14.71 -10.89 -2.19
N THR A 22 -13.53 -10.28 -2.20
CA THR A 22 -13.37 -8.82 -2.05
C THR A 22 -14.00 -8.06 -3.21
N LEU A 23 -13.73 -8.46 -4.47
CA LEU A 23 -14.32 -7.83 -5.66
C LEU A 23 -15.86 -7.90 -5.62
N ARG A 24 -16.41 -9.07 -5.28
CA ARG A 24 -17.86 -9.25 -5.16
C ARG A 24 -18.46 -8.43 -4.02
N PHE A 25 -17.78 -8.33 -2.88
CA PHE A 25 -18.19 -7.48 -1.76
C PHE A 25 -18.22 -6.01 -2.18
N LEU A 26 -17.14 -5.50 -2.78
CA LEU A 26 -17.04 -4.10 -3.21
C LEU A 26 -18.12 -3.73 -4.22
N ARG A 27 -18.37 -4.59 -5.21
CA ARG A 27 -19.42 -4.37 -6.23
C ARG A 27 -20.83 -4.31 -5.64
N ARG A 28 -21.08 -5.03 -4.54
CA ARG A 28 -22.39 -5.10 -3.90
C ARG A 28 -22.62 -3.97 -2.90
N GLU A 29 -21.59 -3.62 -2.14
CA GLU A 29 -21.69 -2.78 -0.94
C GLU A 29 -21.19 -1.34 -1.16
N THR A 30 -20.64 -1.04 -2.33
CA THR A 30 -20.08 0.28 -2.66
C THR A 30 -20.37 0.65 -4.12
N ASN A 31 -20.13 1.91 -4.47
CA ASN A 31 -20.13 2.40 -5.86
C ASN A 31 -18.72 2.40 -6.47
N ILE A 32 -17.75 1.70 -5.85
CA ILE A 32 -16.38 1.60 -6.39
C ILE A 32 -16.44 0.80 -7.70
N PRO A 33 -15.91 1.34 -8.80
CA PRO A 33 -15.85 0.62 -10.06
C PRO A 33 -14.81 -0.50 -9.95
N VAL A 34 -15.29 -1.74 -9.80
CA VAL A 34 -14.47 -2.96 -9.78
C VAL A 34 -14.90 -3.91 -10.90
N PRO A 35 -13.97 -4.69 -11.48
CA PRO A 35 -14.30 -5.62 -12.56
C PRO A 35 -15.32 -6.67 -12.11
N GLU A 36 -16.19 -7.09 -13.02
CA GLU A 36 -17.05 -8.24 -12.81
C GLU A 36 -16.24 -9.54 -12.88
N VAL A 37 -16.31 -10.37 -11.84
CA VAL A 37 -15.74 -11.73 -11.88
C VAL A 37 -16.68 -12.64 -12.67
N ILE A 38 -16.23 -13.09 -13.84
CA ILE A 38 -16.98 -13.96 -14.76
C ILE A 38 -16.85 -15.42 -14.31
N ALA A 39 -15.62 -15.86 -14.03
CA ALA A 39 -15.31 -17.20 -13.53
C ALA A 39 -13.98 -17.18 -12.78
N PHE A 40 -13.74 -18.16 -11.91
CA PHE A 40 -12.44 -18.34 -11.27
C PHE A 40 -12.28 -19.80 -10.85
N ASP A 41 -11.05 -20.23 -10.66
CA ASP A 41 -10.68 -21.49 -10.00
C ASP A 41 -9.52 -21.19 -9.05
N ASP A 42 -9.75 -21.40 -7.76
CA ASP A 42 -8.79 -21.18 -6.69
C ASP A 42 -7.91 -22.42 -6.41
N SER A 43 -8.11 -23.51 -7.16
CA SER A 43 -7.29 -24.71 -7.09
C SER A 43 -6.21 -24.73 -8.16
N CYS A 44 -5.05 -25.34 -7.86
CA CYS A 44 -4.07 -25.71 -8.89
C CYS A 44 -4.42 -27.02 -9.61
N ASN A 45 -5.45 -27.74 -9.17
CA ASN A 45 -5.90 -29.00 -9.76
C ASN A 45 -6.91 -28.78 -10.89
N ASN A 46 -6.50 -28.01 -11.90
CA ASN A 46 -7.29 -27.72 -13.09
C ASN A 46 -6.45 -27.89 -14.36
N GLU A 47 -7.06 -27.75 -15.54
CA GLU A 47 -6.38 -27.97 -16.84
C GLU A 47 -5.18 -27.03 -17.08
N ILE A 48 -5.16 -25.87 -16.42
CA ILE A 48 -4.10 -24.85 -16.52
C ILE A 48 -2.97 -25.16 -15.53
N GLY A 49 -3.26 -25.87 -14.43
CA GLY A 49 -2.31 -26.23 -13.38
C GLY A 49 -2.02 -25.10 -12.38
N PHE A 50 -2.79 -24.01 -12.44
CA PHE A 50 -2.62 -22.81 -11.62
C PHE A 50 -3.99 -22.23 -11.22
N GLU A 51 -4.03 -21.49 -10.10
CA GLU A 51 -5.18 -20.64 -9.76
C GLU A 51 -5.40 -19.56 -10.83
N TRP A 52 -6.65 -19.20 -11.12
CA TRP A 52 -6.97 -18.17 -12.11
C TRP A 52 -8.30 -17.46 -11.83
N ILE A 53 -8.40 -16.21 -12.32
CA ILE A 53 -9.63 -15.41 -12.33
C ILE A 53 -9.86 -14.89 -13.74
N LEU A 54 -11.05 -15.14 -14.29
CA LEU A 54 -11.55 -14.51 -15.50
C LEU A 54 -12.49 -13.37 -15.10
N MET A 55 -12.19 -12.15 -15.54
CA MET A 55 -12.94 -10.96 -15.16
C MET A 55 -13.07 -9.95 -16.31
N GLU A 56 -13.97 -8.98 -16.13
CA GLU A 56 -14.15 -7.84 -17.03
C GLU A 56 -12.85 -7.05 -17.23
N LEU A 57 -12.52 -6.71 -18.47
CA LEU A 57 -11.43 -5.78 -18.78
C LEU A 57 -11.93 -4.35 -18.56
N MET A 58 -11.50 -3.72 -17.48
CA MET A 58 -11.90 -2.36 -17.14
C MET A 58 -11.38 -1.35 -18.18
N PRO A 59 -12.27 -0.52 -18.77
CA PRO A 59 -11.83 0.50 -19.71
C PRO A 59 -11.06 1.60 -18.98
N GLY A 60 -9.95 2.05 -19.57
CA GLY A 60 -9.18 3.16 -19.05
C GLY A 60 -7.68 2.97 -19.23
N VAL A 61 -6.93 3.83 -18.57
CA VAL A 61 -5.48 3.77 -18.50
C VAL A 61 -5.04 4.04 -17.08
N SER A 62 -3.93 3.42 -16.68
CA SER A 62 -3.38 3.61 -15.35
C SER A 62 -3.14 5.10 -15.06
N ALA A 63 -3.56 5.54 -13.87
CA ALA A 63 -3.27 6.88 -13.40
C ALA A 63 -1.76 7.15 -13.39
N TYR A 64 -0.93 6.14 -13.12
CA TYR A 64 0.54 6.24 -13.18
C TYR A 64 1.04 6.70 -14.55
N LYS A 65 0.52 6.10 -15.64
CA LYS A 65 0.90 6.46 -17.01
C LYS A 65 0.47 7.88 -17.40
N ARG A 66 -0.68 8.35 -16.88
CA ARG A 66 -1.22 9.69 -17.19
C ARG A 66 -0.88 10.77 -16.18
N TRP A 67 -0.26 10.43 -15.06
CA TRP A 67 -0.12 11.37 -13.94
C TRP A 67 0.71 12.58 -14.35
N ARG A 68 1.82 12.35 -15.06
CA ARG A 68 2.75 13.40 -15.51
C ARG A 68 2.05 14.45 -16.37
N THR A 69 1.33 14.00 -17.40
CA THR A 69 0.61 14.86 -18.35
C THR A 69 -0.75 15.38 -17.86
N SER A 70 -1.18 14.99 -16.65
CA SER A 70 -2.44 15.47 -16.08
C SER A 70 -2.31 16.88 -15.54
N THR A 71 -3.31 17.71 -15.79
CA THR A 71 -3.35 19.06 -15.21
C THR A 71 -3.56 18.99 -13.70
N THR A 72 -3.16 20.05 -12.97
CA THR A 72 -3.43 20.16 -11.53
C THR A 72 -4.92 19.97 -11.20
N PHE A 73 -5.81 20.50 -12.04
CA PHE A 73 -7.26 20.33 -11.88
C PHE A 73 -7.68 18.85 -11.99
N GLN A 74 -7.14 18.11 -12.96
CA GLN A 74 -7.42 16.68 -13.11
C GLN A 74 -6.88 15.86 -11.93
N LYS A 75 -5.67 16.17 -11.46
CA LYS A 75 -5.08 15.54 -10.27
C LYS A 75 -5.93 15.80 -9.01
N VAL A 76 -6.38 17.04 -8.82
CA VAL A 76 -7.29 17.41 -7.71
C VAL A 76 -8.60 16.64 -7.78
N ALA A 77 -9.24 16.59 -8.96
CA ALA A 77 -10.49 15.86 -9.15
C ALA A 77 -10.32 14.35 -8.88
N LEU A 78 -9.25 13.74 -9.38
CA LEU A 78 -8.93 12.34 -9.12
C LEU A 78 -8.77 12.05 -7.62
N VAL A 79 -8.04 12.91 -6.91
CA VAL A 79 -7.81 12.77 -5.46
C VAL A 79 -9.09 12.95 -4.65
N GLN A 80 -9.99 13.84 -5.06
CA GLN A 80 -11.30 13.99 -4.42
C GLN A 80 -12.16 12.74 -4.64
N ASN A 81 -12.21 12.22 -5.86
CA ASN A 81 -12.93 10.96 -6.16
C ASN A 81 -12.38 9.80 -5.33
N ILE A 82 -11.06 9.68 -5.23
CA ILE A 82 -10.40 8.69 -4.37
C ILE A 82 -10.86 8.81 -2.92
N ALA A 83 -10.90 10.02 -2.36
CA ALA A 83 -11.37 10.25 -0.99
C ALA A 83 -12.84 9.82 -0.82
N GLU A 84 -13.69 10.00 -1.83
CA GLU A 84 -15.07 9.52 -1.83
C GLU A 84 -15.17 8.00 -1.83
N LEU A 85 -14.34 7.31 -2.62
CA LEU A 85 -14.26 5.85 -2.63
C LEU A 85 -13.77 5.33 -1.27
N GLN A 86 -12.76 5.98 -0.69
CA GLN A 86 -12.25 5.62 0.63
C GLN A 86 -13.32 5.78 1.70
N ALA A 87 -14.01 6.92 1.74
CA ALA A 87 -15.09 7.15 2.69
C ALA A 87 -16.16 6.03 2.64
N GLN A 88 -16.46 5.49 1.46
CA GLN A 88 -17.35 4.33 1.30
C GLN A 88 -16.82 3.08 2.01
N LEU A 89 -15.53 2.76 1.84
CA LEU A 89 -14.89 1.63 2.53
C LEU A 89 -14.92 1.78 4.06
N PHE A 90 -14.75 3.00 4.56
CA PHE A 90 -14.78 3.29 6.00
C PHE A 90 -16.17 3.15 6.64
N PHE A 91 -17.25 3.02 5.87
CA PHE A 91 -18.57 2.71 6.45
C PHE A 91 -18.69 1.23 6.84
N HIS A 92 -17.90 0.36 6.21
CA HIS A 92 -17.90 -1.07 6.47
C HIS A 92 -16.93 -1.43 7.60
N THR A 93 -17.39 -2.29 8.51
CA THR A 93 -16.60 -2.74 9.67
C THR A 93 -16.43 -4.23 9.67
N PHE A 94 -15.22 -4.67 9.98
CA PHE A 94 -14.88 -6.08 10.04
C PHE A 94 -14.50 -6.50 11.45
N SER A 95 -14.79 -7.75 11.81
CA SER A 95 -14.47 -8.32 13.13
C SER A 95 -13.03 -8.87 13.22
N GLY A 96 -12.19 -8.59 12.23
CA GLY A 96 -10.82 -9.10 12.11
C GLY A 96 -10.10 -8.61 10.86
N ILE A 97 -8.77 -8.79 10.84
CA ILE A 97 -7.87 -8.36 9.76
C ILE A 97 -7.45 -9.60 8.99
N ARG A 98 -8.27 -10.03 8.01
CA ARG A 98 -8.00 -11.23 7.22
C ARG A 98 -8.71 -11.18 5.85
N PRO A 99 -8.31 -11.99 4.86
CA PRO A 99 -9.00 -12.05 3.57
C PRO A 99 -10.49 -12.30 3.77
N LEU A 100 -11.31 -11.62 2.99
CA LEU A 100 -12.75 -11.80 3.04
C LEU A 100 -13.09 -13.21 2.54
N THR A 101 -13.91 -13.91 3.30
CA THR A 101 -14.44 -15.23 2.97
C THR A 101 -15.97 -15.21 3.06
N VAL A 102 -16.59 -16.10 2.32
CA VAL A 102 -18.04 -16.29 2.34
C VAL A 102 -18.38 -17.17 3.55
N GLY A 103 -19.35 -16.76 4.37
CA GLY A 103 -19.77 -17.57 5.52
C GLY A 103 -20.44 -18.89 5.10
N ASP A 104 -20.13 -19.97 5.80
CA ASP A 104 -20.63 -21.32 5.53
C ASP A 104 -22.17 -21.44 5.54
N GLU A 105 -22.84 -20.57 6.28
CA GLU A 105 -24.30 -20.61 6.48
C GLU A 105 -25.07 -19.61 5.61
N ASP A 106 -24.41 -18.58 5.09
CA ASP A 106 -25.05 -17.50 4.32
C ASP A 106 -24.08 -16.89 3.31
N GLN A 107 -24.28 -17.22 2.03
CA GLN A 107 -23.39 -16.79 0.94
C GLN A 107 -23.33 -15.26 0.77
N GLN A 108 -24.22 -14.53 1.44
CA GLN A 108 -24.28 -13.07 1.44
C GLN A 108 -23.43 -12.44 2.53
N LYS A 109 -23.14 -13.15 3.62
CA LYS A 109 -22.43 -12.61 4.79
C LYS A 109 -20.94 -12.85 4.67
N VAL A 110 -20.17 -11.76 4.62
CA VAL A 110 -18.73 -11.79 4.43
C VAL A 110 -18.02 -11.63 5.77
N HIS A 111 -17.04 -12.50 6.03
CA HIS A 111 -16.26 -12.50 7.28
C HIS A 111 -14.76 -12.58 6.98
N PRO A 112 -13.90 -11.99 7.85
CA PRO A 112 -12.45 -12.22 7.77
C PRO A 112 -12.10 -13.71 8.03
N GLY A 113 -11.69 -14.44 6.99
CA GLY A 113 -11.28 -15.87 7.01
C GLY A 113 -9.85 -16.09 7.53
N GLU A 114 -9.25 -17.27 7.63
CA GLU A 114 -7.97 -17.44 8.39
C GLU A 114 -6.74 -16.64 7.91
N MET A 115 -5.78 -16.39 8.83
CA MET A 115 -4.53 -15.68 8.53
C MET A 115 -3.59 -16.59 7.72
N ILE A 116 -3.33 -16.21 6.47
CA ILE A 116 -2.40 -16.93 5.60
C ILE A 116 -0.97 -16.60 6.03
N ARG A 117 -0.21 -17.62 6.43
CA ARG A 117 1.25 -17.49 6.52
C ARG A 117 1.80 -17.62 5.11
N THR A 118 2.04 -16.50 4.46
CA THR A 118 2.85 -16.50 3.24
C THR A 118 4.26 -16.92 3.66
N ALA A 119 4.68 -18.13 3.33
CA ALA A 119 6.11 -18.44 3.35
C ALA A 119 6.75 -17.42 2.42
N ALA A 120 7.62 -16.56 2.97
CA ALA A 120 8.43 -15.68 2.15
C ALA A 120 9.17 -16.59 1.17
N LYS A 121 8.85 -16.50 -0.12
CA LYS A 121 9.65 -17.16 -1.14
C LYS A 121 11.01 -16.47 -1.10
N GLU A 122 12.04 -17.25 -0.83
CA GLU A 122 13.43 -16.89 -1.05
C GLU A 122 13.65 -16.75 -2.56
N GLU A 123 13.20 -15.64 -3.13
CA GLU A 123 13.59 -15.18 -4.46
C GLU A 123 14.20 -13.79 -4.26
N ALA A 124 15.42 -13.77 -3.71
CA ALA A 124 16.32 -12.63 -3.80
C ALA A 124 17.42 -13.02 -4.80
N GLU A 125 17.31 -12.55 -6.04
CA GLU A 125 18.35 -12.71 -7.07
C GLU A 125 19.34 -11.53 -7.09
N ASP A 126 19.33 -10.66 -6.08
CA ASP A 126 20.27 -9.54 -5.98
C ASP A 126 21.23 -9.74 -4.81
N GLU A 127 22.50 -9.43 -5.04
CA GLU A 127 23.59 -9.34 -4.05
C GLU A 127 23.28 -8.29 -2.96
N TRP A 128 22.29 -8.56 -2.10
CA TRP A 128 22.12 -7.80 -0.87
C TRP A 128 23.27 -8.18 0.06
N ASP A 129 23.94 -7.18 0.65
CA ASP A 129 24.97 -7.43 1.64
C ASP A 129 24.37 -8.32 2.75
N GLU A 130 24.98 -9.49 3.00
CA GLU A 130 24.53 -10.45 4.02
C GLU A 130 24.36 -9.77 5.39
N GLU A 131 25.16 -8.73 5.65
CA GLU A 131 25.09 -7.86 6.82
C GLU A 131 23.81 -6.98 6.85
N GLU A 132 23.41 -6.38 5.73
CA GLU A 132 22.18 -5.57 5.64
C GLU A 132 20.93 -6.44 5.78
N ALA A 133 20.95 -7.65 5.21
CA ALA A 133 19.88 -8.64 5.37
C ALA A 133 19.75 -9.11 6.83
N ALA A 134 20.87 -9.40 7.49
CA ALA A 134 20.89 -9.78 8.90
C ALA A 134 20.37 -8.65 9.80
N TYR A 135 20.79 -7.41 9.55
CA TYR A 135 20.34 -6.25 10.31
C TYR A 135 18.84 -5.94 10.06
N THR A 136 18.37 -6.06 8.83
CA THR A 136 16.94 -5.97 8.48
C THR A 136 16.12 -7.01 9.24
N LEU A 137 16.59 -8.26 9.31
CA LEU A 137 15.92 -9.34 10.02
C LEU A 137 15.87 -9.07 11.53
N GLU A 138 16.95 -8.56 12.13
CA GLU A 138 16.98 -8.15 13.55
C GLU A 138 15.96 -7.05 13.84
N LEU A 139 15.91 -6.01 12.99
CA LEU A 139 14.95 -4.92 13.13
C LEU A 139 13.51 -5.41 12.98
N ALA A 140 13.25 -6.33 12.04
CA ALA A 140 11.94 -6.94 11.85
C ALA A 140 11.48 -7.71 13.11
N HIS A 141 12.37 -8.46 13.76
CA HIS A 141 12.06 -9.13 15.03
C HIS A 141 11.69 -8.12 16.14
N ARG A 142 12.45 -7.02 16.26
CA ARG A 142 12.12 -5.98 17.25
C ARG A 142 10.78 -5.30 16.97
N LEU A 143 10.44 -5.07 15.70
CA LEU A 143 9.11 -4.58 15.33
C LEU A 143 8.02 -5.59 15.72
N VAL A 144 8.22 -6.89 15.51
CA VAL A 144 7.30 -7.94 15.96
C VAL A 144 7.09 -7.90 17.48
N ASP A 145 8.17 -7.72 18.25
CA ASP A 145 8.10 -7.63 19.72
C ASP A 145 7.34 -6.38 20.21
N LEU A 146 7.26 -5.33 19.39
CA LEU A 146 6.47 -4.12 19.68
C LEU A 146 4.97 -4.28 19.35
N LEU A 147 4.56 -5.28 18.57
CA LEU A 147 3.15 -5.47 18.18
C LEU A 147 2.19 -5.46 19.37
N PRO A 148 2.41 -6.20 20.47
CA PRO A 148 1.48 -6.21 21.60
C PRO A 148 1.38 -4.87 22.34
N LYS A 149 2.44 -4.04 22.29
CA LYS A 149 2.47 -2.71 22.92
C LYS A 149 1.67 -1.69 22.11
N ILE A 150 1.66 -1.83 20.78
CA ILE A 150 1.04 -0.87 19.85
C ILE A 150 -0.40 -1.31 19.48
N PHE A 151 -0.63 -2.61 19.38
CA PHE A 151 -1.91 -3.24 19.07
C PHE A 151 -2.34 -4.15 20.23
N PRO A 152 -2.90 -3.59 21.32
CA PRO A 152 -3.32 -4.37 22.47
C PRO A 152 -4.45 -5.36 22.07
N SER A 153 -4.30 -6.61 22.50
CA SER A 153 -5.11 -7.75 22.06
C SER A 153 -6.54 -7.78 22.61
N LEU A 154 -6.84 -7.00 23.65
CA LEU A 154 -8.17 -6.83 24.22
C LEU A 154 -8.55 -5.35 24.23
N GLN A 155 -9.49 -4.98 23.37
CA GLN A 155 -10.18 -3.70 23.43
C GLN A 155 -11.68 -3.97 23.61
N SER A 156 -12.31 -3.28 24.57
CA SER A 156 -13.76 -3.33 24.81
C SER A 156 -14.30 -1.91 24.82
N PRO A 157 -15.05 -1.48 23.79
CA PRO A 157 -15.50 -2.27 22.63
C PRO A 157 -14.35 -2.65 21.66
N PRO A 158 -14.55 -3.67 20.81
CA PRO A 158 -13.57 -4.02 19.77
C PRO A 158 -13.26 -2.82 18.90
N GLU A 159 -11.99 -2.66 18.55
CA GLU A 159 -11.56 -1.62 17.62
C GLU A 159 -12.23 -1.80 16.26
N ARG A 160 -12.70 -0.70 15.68
CA ARG A 160 -13.34 -0.69 14.37
C ARG A 160 -12.28 -1.00 13.30
N SER A 161 -12.33 -2.20 12.71
CA SER A 161 -11.47 -2.53 11.57
C SER A 161 -12.13 -2.08 10.28
N VAL A 162 -11.38 -1.39 9.42
CA VAL A 162 -11.85 -0.80 8.16
C VAL A 162 -10.97 -1.30 7.01
N MET A 163 -11.55 -1.39 5.81
CA MET A 163 -10.79 -1.73 4.62
C MET A 163 -9.99 -0.49 4.16
N LEU A 164 -8.67 -0.63 4.12
CA LEU A 164 -7.76 0.40 3.63
C LEU A 164 -7.07 -0.12 2.37
N HIS A 165 -7.13 0.64 1.27
CA HIS A 165 -6.37 0.33 0.07
C HIS A 165 -5.18 1.30 -0.01
N GLU A 166 -3.98 0.75 0.14
CA GLU A 166 -2.72 1.51 0.20
C GLU A 166 -2.41 2.28 -1.10
N ASP A 167 -2.90 1.84 -2.27
CA ASP A 167 -2.74 2.58 -3.53
C ASP A 167 -3.83 3.63 -3.80
N LEU A 168 -4.98 3.53 -3.13
CA LEU A 168 -6.00 4.58 -3.19
C LEU A 168 -5.59 5.73 -2.29
N LEU A 169 -4.87 5.48 -1.20
CA LEU A 169 -4.05 6.53 -0.63
C LEU A 169 -2.96 6.78 -1.65
N LEU A 170 -2.91 7.93 -2.33
CA LEU A 170 -1.65 8.40 -2.92
C LEU A 170 -0.55 8.03 -1.93
N LYS A 171 0.34 7.08 -2.27
CA LYS A 171 1.07 6.26 -1.29
C LYS A 171 1.40 7.06 -0.03
N PRO A 172 1.06 6.64 1.20
CA PRO A 172 1.56 7.31 2.42
C PRO A 172 3.07 7.54 2.35
N GLN A 173 3.74 6.65 1.61
CA GLN A 173 5.16 6.63 1.28
C GLN A 173 5.61 7.80 0.38
N SER A 174 4.86 8.09 -0.69
CA SER A 174 5.11 9.23 -1.61
C SER A 174 4.68 10.56 -0.96
N LEU A 175 3.76 10.49 0.01
CA LEU A 175 3.29 11.59 0.83
C LEU A 175 4.17 11.89 2.07
N MET A 176 5.25 11.15 2.31
CA MET A 176 6.22 11.43 3.37
C MET A 176 7.62 11.76 2.82
N GLY A 177 7.72 12.01 1.51
CA GLY A 177 8.91 12.60 0.89
C GLY A 177 9.11 14.04 1.32
N SER A 178 10.29 14.60 0.99
CA SER A 178 10.64 15.97 1.34
C SER A 178 9.58 16.95 0.83
N VAL A 179 9.20 17.92 1.66
CA VAL A 179 8.22 18.94 1.28
C VAL A 179 8.95 20.04 0.55
N ARG A 180 8.73 20.15 -0.77
CA ARG A 180 9.13 21.35 -1.52
C ARG A 180 8.01 22.37 -1.48
N GLU A 181 8.27 23.56 -0.93
CA GLU A 181 7.31 24.67 -0.88
C GLU A 181 7.35 25.55 -2.13
N GLU A 182 8.49 25.57 -2.84
CA GLU A 182 8.70 26.41 -4.02
C GLU A 182 8.23 25.74 -5.30
N GLU A 183 7.49 26.49 -6.12
CA GLU A 183 7.02 26.08 -7.43
C GLU A 183 8.19 25.89 -8.40
N LEU A 184 8.18 24.77 -9.13
CA LEU A 184 9.23 24.43 -10.07
C LEU A 184 9.10 25.23 -11.36
N LYS A 185 10.20 25.84 -11.80
CA LYS A 185 10.30 26.37 -13.16
C LYS A 185 10.83 25.27 -14.06
N ARG A 186 9.97 24.76 -14.95
CA ARG A 186 10.31 23.72 -15.94
C ARG A 186 11.58 24.06 -16.77
N GLN A 187 11.87 25.35 -16.93
CA GLN A 187 13.02 25.85 -17.70
C GLN A 187 14.37 25.59 -17.01
N ASP A 188 14.35 25.36 -15.69
CA ASP A 188 15.55 25.14 -14.88
C ASP A 188 16.06 23.68 -14.96
N TYR A 189 15.33 22.81 -15.67
CA TYR A 189 15.64 21.39 -15.81
C TYR A 189 16.10 21.05 -17.22
N GLY A 190 17.10 20.17 -17.32
CA GLY A 190 17.57 19.60 -18.58
C GLY A 190 16.51 18.76 -19.28
N ASN A 191 16.65 18.61 -20.60
CA ASN A 191 15.89 17.61 -21.33
C ASN A 191 16.54 16.23 -21.15
N GLU A 192 15.78 15.16 -21.40
CA GLU A 192 16.35 13.80 -21.46
C GLU A 192 17.53 13.77 -22.43
N SER A 193 18.64 13.14 -22.02
CA SER A 193 19.75 12.90 -22.93
C SER A 193 19.51 11.62 -23.72
N ASP A 194 20.06 11.53 -24.93
CA ASP A 194 20.03 10.31 -25.76
C ASP A 194 20.64 9.08 -25.02
N ASP A 195 21.42 9.29 -23.94
CA ASP A 195 22.00 8.22 -23.12
C ASP A 195 21.01 7.65 -22.08
N GLU A 196 19.98 8.40 -21.65
CA GLU A 196 18.89 7.89 -20.78
C GLU A 196 17.94 6.95 -21.56
N GLU A 197 18.00 6.96 -22.90
CA GLU A 197 17.23 6.08 -23.80
C GLU A 197 17.73 4.61 -23.78
N TYR A 198 19.01 4.39 -23.43
CA TYR A 198 19.64 3.06 -23.56
C TYR A 198 19.49 2.16 -22.33
N GLU A 199 19.26 2.69 -21.13
CA GLU A 199 19.13 1.88 -19.91
C GLU A 199 17.71 1.32 -19.67
N LEU A 200 16.69 1.78 -20.42
CA LEU A 200 15.28 1.40 -20.23
C LEU A 200 14.70 0.51 -21.33
N ARG A 201 15.53 -0.14 -22.16
CA ARG A 201 15.07 -1.21 -23.07
C ARG A 201 14.82 -2.52 -22.31
N GLY A 202 13.86 -2.47 -21.39
CA GLY A 202 13.31 -3.60 -20.67
C GLY A 202 11.79 -3.43 -20.56
N ASN A 203 11.08 -3.91 -21.59
CA ASN A 203 9.62 -3.95 -21.81
C ASN A 203 9.05 -2.78 -22.62
N GLU A 204 8.55 -3.10 -23.81
CA GLU A 204 7.88 -2.20 -24.79
C GLU A 204 6.55 -1.60 -24.28
N ASP A 205 6.17 -1.84 -23.01
CA ASP A 205 4.88 -1.41 -22.43
C ASP A 205 4.99 -0.28 -21.39
N ASP A 206 6.20 0.16 -21.04
CA ASP A 206 6.49 1.20 -20.03
C ASP A 206 7.10 2.48 -20.64
N ASP A 207 6.61 2.89 -21.82
CA ASP A 207 6.85 4.23 -22.36
C ASP A 207 6.17 5.27 -21.45
N LEU A 208 6.87 5.66 -20.37
CA LEU A 208 6.49 6.79 -19.56
C LEU A 208 6.66 8.04 -20.42
N ASP A 209 5.57 8.78 -20.63
CA ASP A 209 5.63 10.10 -21.26
C ASP A 209 6.38 11.05 -20.32
N ASN A 210 7.70 11.08 -20.47
CA ASN A 210 8.60 11.92 -19.68
C ASN A 210 8.58 13.38 -20.14
N GLU A 211 7.69 13.72 -21.08
CA GLU A 211 7.50 15.06 -21.62
C GLU A 211 8.81 15.74 -22.08
N GLY A 212 9.83 14.93 -22.41
CA GLY A 212 11.17 15.34 -22.82
C GLY A 212 12.01 15.96 -21.70
N LYS A 213 11.74 15.70 -20.42
CA LYS A 213 12.49 16.21 -19.25
C LYS A 213 13.11 15.07 -18.44
N CYS A 214 14.32 15.30 -17.94
CA CYS A 214 15.03 14.29 -17.15
C CYS A 214 14.25 13.86 -15.90
N GLU A 215 14.49 12.63 -15.42
CA GLU A 215 13.79 12.03 -14.27
C GLU A 215 13.81 12.91 -13.01
N LEU A 216 14.86 13.73 -12.83
CA LEU A 216 14.97 14.66 -11.71
C LEU A 216 13.85 15.72 -11.69
N TYR A 217 13.33 16.14 -12.86
CA TYR A 217 12.16 17.01 -12.93
C TYR A 217 10.91 16.31 -12.41
N SER A 218 10.70 15.05 -12.83
CA SER A 218 9.56 14.22 -12.41
C SER A 218 9.55 14.01 -10.89
N VAL A 219 10.70 13.66 -10.30
CA VAL A 219 10.84 13.47 -8.85
C VAL A 219 10.50 14.77 -8.10
N ASN A 220 11.10 15.89 -8.50
CA ASN A 220 10.86 17.16 -7.83
C ASN A 220 9.40 17.63 -7.98
N LEU A 221 8.77 17.39 -9.15
CA LEU A 221 7.38 17.78 -9.39
C LEU A 221 6.44 17.02 -8.46
N MET A 222 6.69 15.72 -8.26
CA MET A 222 5.97 14.92 -7.29
C MET A 222 6.16 15.43 -5.85
N GLU A 223 7.38 15.81 -5.45
CA GLU A 223 7.66 16.40 -4.13
C GLU A 223 6.91 17.72 -3.89
N TYR A 224 6.70 18.53 -4.93
CA TYR A 224 5.94 19.77 -4.87
C TYR A 224 4.41 19.55 -4.84
N GLU A 225 3.89 18.66 -5.68
CA GLU A 225 2.44 18.45 -5.83
C GLU A 225 1.83 17.64 -4.68
N ASN A 226 2.55 16.64 -4.17
CA ASN A 226 2.05 15.70 -3.16
C ASN A 226 1.54 16.37 -1.88
N PRO A 227 2.25 17.36 -1.27
CA PRO A 227 1.75 18.08 -0.10
C PRO A 227 0.43 18.82 -0.36
N GLN A 228 0.24 19.36 -1.57
CA GLN A 228 -0.96 20.11 -1.93
C GLN A 228 -2.15 19.17 -2.13
N LEU A 229 -1.96 18.10 -2.89
CA LEU A 229 -2.98 17.08 -3.11
C LEU A 229 -3.39 16.39 -1.80
N ARG A 230 -2.47 16.22 -0.85
CA ARG A 230 -2.78 15.74 0.50
C ARG A 230 -3.71 16.67 1.26
N ARG A 231 -3.47 17.98 1.19
CA ARG A 231 -4.35 18.98 1.82
C ARG A 231 -5.75 18.90 1.23
N VAL A 232 -5.87 18.73 -0.09
CA VAL A 232 -7.14 18.53 -0.79
C VAL A 232 -7.83 17.26 -0.32
N CYS A 233 -7.15 16.11 -0.37
CA CYS A 233 -7.69 14.82 0.08
C CYS A 233 -8.20 14.89 1.52
N ARG A 234 -7.38 15.42 2.43
CA ARG A 234 -7.74 15.55 3.85
C ARG A 234 -8.91 16.50 4.06
N ALA A 235 -8.94 17.62 3.36
CA ALA A 235 -10.06 18.55 3.42
C ALA A 235 -11.36 17.92 2.90
N HIS A 236 -11.28 17.08 1.87
CA HIS A 236 -12.43 16.36 1.34
C HIS A 236 -12.90 15.26 2.30
N MET A 237 -11.97 14.45 2.83
CA MET A 237 -12.28 13.44 3.84
C MET A 237 -12.96 14.02 5.08
N ARG A 238 -12.52 15.19 5.56
CA ARG A 238 -13.19 15.90 6.68
C ARG A 238 -14.63 16.31 6.38
N LYS A 239 -14.95 16.64 5.12
CA LYS A 239 -16.33 16.95 4.72
C LYS A 239 -17.20 15.69 4.72
N LEU A 240 -16.64 14.56 4.28
CA LEU A 240 -17.33 13.27 4.22
C LEU A 240 -17.47 12.64 5.62
N ARG A 241 -16.46 12.82 6.48
CA ARG A 241 -16.34 12.25 7.83
C ARG A 241 -15.80 13.30 8.80
N PRO A 242 -16.67 14.02 9.53
CA PRO A 242 -16.24 15.08 10.45
C PRO A 242 -15.31 14.62 11.59
N ASP A 243 -15.37 13.35 11.98
CA ASP A 243 -14.54 12.71 13.01
C ASP A 243 -13.19 12.20 12.50
N TRP A 244 -12.89 12.38 11.20
CA TRP A 244 -11.72 11.83 10.54
C TRP A 244 -10.38 12.20 11.20
N ASP A 245 -10.18 13.47 11.56
CA ASP A 245 -8.92 13.88 12.18
C ASP A 245 -8.71 13.23 13.54
N THR A 246 -9.78 13.12 14.34
CA THR A 246 -9.73 12.46 15.65
C THR A 246 -9.41 10.97 15.51
N GLU A 247 -10.01 10.29 14.53
CA GLU A 247 -9.74 8.87 14.23
C GLU A 247 -8.29 8.67 13.78
N ILE A 248 -7.75 9.56 12.94
CA ILE A 248 -6.35 9.54 12.51
C ILE A 248 -5.38 9.82 13.65
N GLU A 249 -5.70 10.76 14.54
CA GLU A 249 -4.87 11.08 15.71
C GLU A 249 -4.83 9.93 16.72
N GLN A 250 -5.97 9.31 17.01
CA GLN A 250 -6.06 8.15 17.90
C GLN A 250 -5.27 6.94 17.36
N ASN A 251 -5.23 6.79 16.03
CA ASN A 251 -4.53 5.69 15.36
C ASN A 251 -3.14 6.07 14.83
N ALA A 252 -2.65 7.26 15.15
CA ALA A 252 -1.38 7.78 14.64
C ALA A 252 -0.20 6.85 14.90
N LEU A 253 -0.13 6.25 16.10
CA LEU A 253 0.95 5.34 16.45
C LEU A 253 0.91 4.04 15.64
N LYS A 254 -0.29 3.50 15.39
CA LYS A 254 -0.52 2.30 14.58
C LYS A 254 -0.16 2.54 13.12
N HIS A 255 -0.61 3.68 12.58
CA HIS A 255 -0.28 4.10 11.23
C HIS A 255 1.24 4.31 11.05
N ASP A 256 1.89 4.97 12.01
CA ASP A 256 3.34 5.16 11.97
C ASP A 256 4.10 3.83 12.15
N PHE A 257 3.59 2.88 12.92
CA PHE A 257 4.17 1.54 13.03
C PHE A 257 4.09 0.77 11.70
N ILE A 258 2.92 0.72 11.06
CA ILE A 258 2.74 0.11 9.74
C ILE A 258 3.69 0.75 8.72
N GLY A 259 3.79 2.08 8.72
CA GLY A 259 4.73 2.81 7.87
C GLY A 259 6.20 2.47 8.10
N ALA A 260 6.59 2.06 9.30
CA ALA A 260 7.95 1.58 9.59
C ALA A 260 8.17 0.15 9.08
N VAL A 261 7.19 -0.74 9.26
CA VAL A 261 7.25 -2.11 8.73
C VAL A 261 7.45 -2.11 7.21
N PHE A 262 6.69 -1.29 6.48
CA PHE A 262 6.83 -1.18 5.02
C PHE A 262 8.20 -0.66 4.54
N ARG A 263 8.92 0.05 5.40
CA ARG A 263 10.24 0.62 5.11
C ARG A 263 11.38 -0.21 5.70
N CYS A 264 11.06 -1.31 6.39
CA CYS A 264 12.00 -2.14 7.11
C CYS A 264 12.96 -2.92 6.20
N GLY A 265 12.82 -2.85 4.88
CA GLY A 265 13.77 -3.42 3.90
C GLY A 265 14.37 -2.38 2.96
N ASN A 266 14.32 -1.10 3.30
CA ASN A 266 14.92 -0.03 2.51
C ASN A 266 16.11 0.58 3.29
N GLY A 267 17.33 0.28 2.85
CA GLY A 267 18.58 0.63 3.52
C GLY A 267 18.70 2.10 3.93
N ILE A 268 18.19 3.03 3.10
CA ILE A 268 18.23 4.48 3.37
C ILE A 268 17.42 4.85 4.62
N THR A 269 16.33 4.13 4.89
CA THR A 269 15.42 4.40 6.02
C THR A 269 15.67 3.52 7.23
N LEU A 270 16.51 2.50 7.10
CA LEU A 270 16.69 1.44 8.08
C LEU A 270 17.19 1.95 9.43
N GLN A 271 18.26 2.75 9.43
CA GLN A 271 18.82 3.36 10.65
C GLN A 271 17.84 4.31 11.36
N LYS A 272 17.01 5.02 10.58
CA LYS A 272 15.99 5.93 11.12
C LYS A 272 14.87 5.16 11.80
N ILE A 273 14.48 4.02 11.23
CA ILE A 273 13.49 3.13 11.84
C ILE A 273 14.03 2.52 13.12
N ASP A 274 15.30 2.10 13.12
CA ASP A 274 15.96 1.56 14.31
C ASP A 274 15.97 2.57 15.48
N GLN A 275 16.37 3.82 15.22
CA GLN A 275 16.30 4.90 16.21
C GLN A 275 14.89 5.10 16.77
N ARG A 276 13.86 4.94 15.92
CA ARG A 276 12.46 5.02 16.35
C ARG A 276 12.08 3.83 17.25
N VAL A 277 12.47 2.62 16.86
CA VAL A 277 12.21 1.39 17.62
C VAL A 277 12.85 1.51 19.00
N GLU A 278 14.10 1.97 19.10
CA GLU A 278 14.74 2.24 20.39
C GLU A 278 13.98 3.27 21.23
N ALA A 279 13.49 4.35 20.61
CA ALA A 279 12.70 5.37 21.31
C ALA A 279 11.41 4.76 21.87
N ILE A 280 10.70 3.94 21.09
CA ILE A 280 9.48 3.25 21.53
C ILE A 280 9.78 2.27 22.68
N GLU A 281 10.88 1.52 22.60
CA GLU A 281 11.33 0.63 23.67
C GLU A 281 11.62 1.39 24.97
N LYS A 282 12.12 2.63 24.87
CA LYS A 282 12.35 3.56 25.99
C LYS A 282 11.08 4.31 26.42
N GLY A 283 9.93 4.04 25.82
CA GLY A 283 8.64 4.66 26.15
C GLY A 283 8.37 6.01 25.47
N GLN A 284 9.16 6.37 24.45
CA GLN A 284 9.02 7.60 23.66
C GLN A 284 8.34 7.29 22.31
N PHE A 285 7.15 7.84 22.10
CA PHE A 285 6.38 7.64 20.87
C PHE A 285 6.65 8.76 19.87
N LEU A 286 7.77 8.67 19.17
CA LEU A 286 8.13 9.61 18.11
C LEU A 286 7.31 9.35 16.83
N ARG A 287 6.85 10.43 16.18
CA ARG A 287 6.18 10.33 14.87
C ARG A 287 7.18 9.83 13.83
N LEU A 288 6.76 8.89 12.99
CA LEU A 288 7.62 8.38 11.91
C LEU A 288 8.07 9.52 10.99
N ARG A 289 7.16 10.43 10.67
CA ARG A 289 7.43 11.60 9.81
C ARG A 289 8.58 12.46 10.34
N ASP A 290 8.57 12.78 11.62
CA ASP A 290 9.56 13.68 12.22
C ASP A 290 10.97 13.08 12.14
N ILE A 291 11.09 11.76 12.29
CA ILE A 291 12.36 11.04 12.21
C ILE A 291 12.84 10.96 10.75
N LEU A 292 11.92 10.75 9.81
CA LEU A 292 12.26 10.76 8.38
C LEU A 292 12.76 12.15 7.93
N GLU A 293 12.14 13.23 8.43
CA GLU A 293 12.47 14.62 8.09
C GLU A 293 13.68 15.19 8.86
N ALA A 294 14.01 14.67 10.06
CA ALA A 294 15.07 15.21 10.93
C ALA A 294 16.50 15.21 10.33
N GLY A 295 16.73 14.55 9.19
CA GLY A 295 18.02 14.51 8.49
C GLY A 295 18.13 15.36 7.22
N LEU A 296 17.10 16.11 6.83
CA LEU A 296 17.06 16.87 5.56
C LEU A 296 17.39 18.37 5.70
N ARG A 297 18.14 18.77 6.72
CA ARG A 297 18.78 20.10 6.73
C ARG A 297 20.19 19.97 6.14
N VAL A 298 20.28 20.07 4.83
CA VAL A 298 21.51 20.46 4.12
C VAL A 298 21.43 21.95 3.83
#